data_AF-G0QWL1-F1
#
_entry.id   AF-G0QWL1-F1
#
_cell.length_a   1.000
_cell.length_b   1.000
_cell.length_c   1.000
_cell.angle_alpha   90.00
_cell.angle_beta   90.00
_cell.angle_gamma   90.00
#
_symmetry.space_group_name_H-M   'P 1'
#
loop_
_entity.id
_entity.type
_entity.pdbx_description
1 polymer ?
#
loop_
_entity_poly.entity_id
_entity_poly.type
_entity_poly.pdbx_seq_one_letter_code
_entity_poly.pdbx_strand_id
1 'polypeptide(L)'
;MNKQTTKKEDEQEQQQLFQNILKEKQDKLRQNQNSDISTRVKIAIENPPLKCNDEQTIEKYVLLVQNEFSNIKGRENELVNSLNDEEAVNLYEYINKSFQYISEGKSKEDKFLPGKLLKIHSLLIQKFGKSLILRSICKKKALIQKIDNFKVSKDINQQ
;
A
#
# COMPACT_ATOMS: atom_id res chain seq x y z
N MET A 1 38.78 -6.18 -5.46
CA MET A 1 37.90 -5.06 -5.05
C MET A 1 36.99 -4.74 -6.23
N ASN A 2 35.68 -5.02 -6.18
CA ASN A 2 34.70 -4.61 -7.22
C ASN A 2 33.21 -4.86 -6.88
N LYS A 3 32.86 -5.18 -5.61
CA LYS A 3 31.46 -5.48 -5.22
C LYS A 3 30.65 -4.29 -4.71
N GLN A 4 31.29 -3.16 -4.40
CA GLN A 4 30.59 -1.99 -3.83
C GLN A 4 30.07 -1.01 -4.89
N THR A 5 30.71 -0.95 -6.07
CA THR A 5 30.31 -0.04 -7.15
C THR A 5 29.00 -0.49 -7.80
N THR A 6 28.86 -1.78 -8.10
CA THR A 6 27.67 -2.41 -8.70
C THR A 6 26.42 -2.28 -7.83
N LYS A 7 26.54 -2.43 -6.51
CA LYS A 7 25.37 -2.36 -5.61
C LYS A 7 24.75 -0.95 -5.55
N LYS A 8 25.55 0.11 -5.63
CA LYS A 8 25.05 1.49 -5.63
C LYS A 8 24.38 1.84 -6.95
N GLU A 9 24.91 1.36 -8.07
CA GLU A 9 24.32 1.52 -9.40
C GLU A 9 22.96 0.80 -9.47
N ASP A 10 22.89 -0.45 -8.99
CA ASP A 10 21.64 -1.22 -8.91
C ASP A 10 20.56 -0.50 -8.06
N GLU A 11 20.96 0.05 -6.90
CA GLU A 11 20.04 0.80 -6.02
C GLU A 11 19.53 2.10 -6.67
N GLN A 12 20.38 2.80 -7.43
CA GLN A 12 20.00 4.02 -8.15
C GLN A 12 19.07 3.73 -9.33
N GLU A 13 19.39 2.74 -10.16
CA GLU A 13 18.52 2.31 -11.27
C GLU A 13 17.15 1.88 -10.75
N GLN A 14 17.13 1.16 -9.63
CA GLN A 14 15.89 0.71 -9.00
C GLN A 14 15.06 1.89 -8.46
N GLN A 15 15.69 2.89 -7.85
CA GLN A 15 14.99 4.11 -7.42
C GLN A 15 14.41 4.87 -8.62
N GLN A 16 15.19 5.03 -9.69
CA GLN A 16 14.74 5.72 -10.89
C GLN A 16 13.57 5.00 -11.56
N LEU A 17 13.59 3.66 -11.59
CA LEU A 17 12.47 2.85 -12.03
C LEU A 17 11.19 3.14 -11.23
N PHE A 18 11.27 3.17 -9.90
CA PHE A 18 10.08 3.45 -9.08
C PHE A 18 9.56 4.87 -9.25
N GLN A 19 10.43 5.86 -9.48
CA GLN A 19 10.00 7.23 -9.79
C GLN A 19 9.31 7.32 -11.14
N ASN A 20 9.82 6.61 -12.15
CA ASN A 20 9.20 6.55 -13.48
C ASN A 20 7.81 5.89 -13.41
N ILE A 21 7.68 4.77 -12.71
CA ILE A 21 6.38 4.10 -12.50
C ILE A 21 5.41 5.02 -11.75
N LEU A 22 5.88 5.73 -10.72
CA LEU A 22 5.06 6.66 -9.96
C LEU A 22 4.53 7.79 -10.85
N LYS A 23 5.39 8.34 -11.71
CA LYS A 23 5.02 9.38 -12.66
C LYS A 23 3.99 8.87 -13.68
N GLU A 24 4.22 7.68 -14.24
CA GLU A 24 3.28 7.05 -15.18
C GLU A 24 1.90 6.84 -14.53
N LYS A 25 1.85 6.38 -13.28
CA LYS A 25 0.59 6.27 -12.52
C LYS A 25 -0.12 7.60 -12.37
N GLN A 26 0.61 8.66 -12.01
CA GLN A 26 0.04 10.00 -11.88
C GLN A 26 -0.53 10.50 -13.21
N ASP A 27 0.17 10.26 -14.31
CA ASP A 27 -0.29 10.67 -15.63
C ASP A 27 -1.51 9.84 -16.08
N LYS A 28 -1.54 8.54 -15.83
CA LYS A 28 -2.73 7.69 -16.04
C LYS A 28 -3.93 8.15 -15.22
N LEU A 29 -3.72 8.49 -13.95
CA LEU A 29 -4.78 9.03 -13.08
C LEU A 29 -5.31 10.37 -13.60
N ARG A 30 -4.43 11.24 -14.12
CA ARG A 30 -4.84 12.50 -14.77
C ARG A 30 -5.67 12.28 -16.03
N GLN A 31 -5.26 11.35 -16.88
CA GLN A 31 -6.00 10.98 -18.09
C GLN A 31 -7.37 10.34 -17.76
N ASN A 32 -7.47 9.66 -16.62
CA ASN A 32 -8.67 8.98 -16.15
C ASN A 32 -9.44 9.74 -15.07
N GLN A 33 -9.30 11.07 -14.98
CA GLN A 33 -9.98 11.87 -13.94
C GLN A 33 -11.50 11.70 -13.96
N ASN A 34 -12.09 11.56 -15.15
CA ASN A 34 -13.53 11.39 -15.35
C ASN A 34 -13.99 9.93 -15.34
N SER A 35 -13.06 8.98 -15.22
CA SER A 35 -13.38 7.56 -15.12
C SER A 35 -13.99 7.25 -13.75
N ASP A 36 -14.64 6.09 -13.65
CA ASP A 36 -15.21 5.65 -12.38
C ASP A 36 -14.12 5.43 -11.32
N ILE A 37 -14.51 5.52 -10.06
CA ILE A 37 -13.58 5.43 -8.93
C ILE A 37 -12.85 4.08 -8.89
N SER A 38 -13.47 3.00 -9.36
CA SER A 38 -12.85 1.67 -9.34
C SER A 38 -11.67 1.62 -10.30
N THR A 39 -11.85 2.15 -11.52
CA THR A 39 -10.76 2.30 -12.49
C THR A 39 -9.60 3.11 -11.93
N ARG A 40 -9.87 4.26 -11.29
CA ARG A 40 -8.80 5.10 -10.72
C ARG A 40 -8.08 4.41 -9.56
N VAL A 41 -8.81 3.74 -8.66
CA VAL A 41 -8.18 2.99 -7.56
C VAL A 41 -7.33 1.84 -8.11
N LYS A 42 -7.78 1.12 -9.14
CA LYS A 42 -6.98 0.06 -9.80
C LYS A 42 -5.65 0.60 -10.35
N ILE A 43 -5.69 1.75 -11.02
CA ILE A 43 -4.47 2.45 -11.47
C ILE A 43 -3.59 2.85 -10.28
N ALA A 44 -4.16 3.28 -9.15
CA ALA A 44 -3.39 3.65 -7.97
C ALA A 44 -2.67 2.44 -7.34
N ILE A 45 -3.32 1.28 -7.28
CA ILE A 45 -2.80 0.07 -6.60
C ILE A 45 -1.99 -0.87 -7.49
N GLU A 46 -2.00 -0.72 -8.83
CA GLU A 46 -1.20 -1.58 -9.73
C GLU A 46 0.30 -1.50 -9.40
N ASN A 47 1.11 -2.51 -9.69
CA ASN A 47 2.58 -2.45 -9.57
C ASN A 47 3.09 -1.79 -8.26
N PRO A 48 2.74 -2.30 -7.07
CA PRO A 48 3.20 -1.71 -5.80
C PRO A 48 4.73 -1.71 -5.70
N PRO A 49 5.34 -0.74 -4.98
CA PRO A 49 6.79 -0.60 -4.89
C PRO A 49 7.44 -1.62 -3.94
N LEU A 50 7.17 -2.92 -4.14
CA LEU A 50 7.50 -4.01 -3.20
C LEU A 50 9.00 -4.22 -2.92
N LYS A 51 9.88 -3.68 -3.77
CA LYS A 51 11.34 -3.78 -3.59
C LYS A 51 11.98 -2.44 -3.22
N CYS A 52 11.18 -1.40 -3.00
CA CYS A 52 11.68 -0.07 -2.68
C CYS A 52 12.08 -0.04 -1.21
N ASN A 53 13.29 0.44 -0.91
CA ASN A 53 13.75 0.69 0.45
C ASN A 53 13.63 2.18 0.83
N ASP A 54 13.25 3.03 -0.12
CA ASP A 54 13.05 4.46 0.10
C ASP A 54 11.63 4.71 0.60
N GLU A 55 11.50 4.97 1.90
CA GLU A 55 10.22 5.27 2.54
C GLU A 55 9.55 6.51 1.95
N GLN A 56 10.29 7.50 1.42
CA GLN A 56 9.67 8.68 0.79
C GLN A 56 8.93 8.30 -0.50
N THR A 57 9.52 7.40 -1.29
CA THR A 57 8.85 6.85 -2.47
C THR A 57 7.62 6.06 -2.05
N ILE A 58 7.73 5.14 -1.07
CA ILE A 58 6.58 4.38 -0.58
C ILE A 58 5.46 5.30 -0.10
N GLU A 59 5.80 6.36 0.64
CA GLU A 59 4.88 7.39 1.11
C GLU A 59 4.09 8.03 -0.04
N LYS A 60 4.77 8.42 -1.12
CA LYS A 60 4.11 8.97 -2.31
C LYS A 60 3.12 7.98 -2.94
N TYR A 61 3.44 6.69 -3.00
CA TYR A 61 2.51 5.67 -3.51
C TYR A 61 1.29 5.52 -2.60
N VAL A 62 1.49 5.48 -1.28
CA VAL A 62 0.39 5.38 -0.32
C VAL A 62 -0.51 6.61 -0.38
N LEU A 63 0.06 7.81 -0.46
CA LEU A 63 -0.69 9.06 -0.59
C LEU A 63 -1.54 9.10 -1.87
N LEU A 64 -1.07 8.53 -2.99
CA LEU A 64 -1.89 8.41 -4.20
C LEU A 64 -3.16 7.58 -3.95
N VAL A 65 -3.04 6.45 -3.27
CA VAL A 65 -4.19 5.60 -2.94
C VAL A 65 -5.12 6.31 -1.95
N GLN A 66 -4.58 6.99 -0.95
CA GLN A 66 -5.38 7.76 0.02
C GLN A 66 -6.19 8.87 -0.67
N ASN A 67 -5.60 9.59 -1.63
CA ASN A 67 -6.31 10.62 -2.38
C ASN A 67 -7.53 10.05 -3.12
N GLU A 68 -7.42 8.84 -3.69
CA GLU A 68 -8.57 8.20 -4.34
C GLU A 68 -9.65 7.79 -3.33
N PHE A 69 -9.30 7.32 -2.13
CA PHE A 69 -10.31 7.05 -1.09
C PHE A 69 -10.95 8.30 -0.51
N SER A 70 -10.25 9.43 -0.44
CA SER A 70 -10.89 10.69 -0.05
C SER A 70 -12.05 11.03 -1.00
N ASN A 71 -11.98 10.59 -2.27
CA ASN A 71 -13.03 10.78 -3.27
C ASN A 71 -14.11 9.69 -3.31
N ILE A 72 -13.97 8.58 -2.57
CA ILE A 72 -14.98 7.52 -2.53
C ILE A 72 -16.17 7.95 -1.67
N LYS A 73 -17.36 8.04 -2.28
CA LYS A 73 -18.62 8.41 -1.61
C LYS A 73 -19.66 7.33 -1.84
N GLY A 74 -19.77 6.37 -0.91
CA GLY A 74 -20.80 5.32 -0.96
C GLY A 74 -20.60 4.25 -2.03
N ARG A 75 -19.45 4.25 -2.73
CA ARG A 75 -19.11 3.29 -3.79
C ARG A 75 -18.10 2.23 -3.35
N GLU A 76 -17.93 2.02 -2.05
CA GLU A 76 -16.93 1.09 -1.52
C GLU A 76 -17.25 -0.36 -1.91
N ASN A 77 -18.54 -0.74 -1.93
CA ASN A 77 -18.99 -2.06 -2.38
C ASN A 77 -18.70 -2.30 -3.86
N GLU A 78 -19.01 -1.33 -4.72
CA GLU A 78 -18.74 -1.41 -6.16
C GLU A 78 -17.25 -1.57 -6.44
N LEU A 79 -16.42 -0.76 -5.76
CA LEU A 79 -14.97 -0.87 -5.83
C LEU A 79 -14.54 -2.30 -5.48
N VAL A 80 -14.90 -2.80 -4.30
CA VAL A 80 -14.46 -4.13 -3.83
C VAL A 80 -14.95 -5.24 -4.76
N ASN A 81 -16.18 -5.14 -5.27
CA ASN A 81 -16.75 -6.10 -6.21
C ASN A 81 -16.03 -6.13 -7.56
N SER A 82 -15.44 -5.01 -7.99
CA SER A 82 -14.70 -4.94 -9.25
C SER A 82 -13.30 -5.58 -9.21
N LEU A 83 -12.75 -5.83 -8.01
CA LEU A 83 -11.37 -6.30 -7.85
C LEU A 83 -11.24 -7.80 -8.15
N ASN A 84 -10.11 -8.17 -8.75
CA ASN A 84 -9.59 -9.53 -8.76
C ASN A 84 -8.78 -9.83 -7.48
N ASP A 85 -8.31 -11.08 -7.34
CA ASP A 85 -7.57 -11.54 -6.16
C ASP A 85 -6.26 -10.76 -5.92
N GLU A 86 -5.49 -10.48 -6.98
CA GLU A 86 -4.22 -9.78 -6.86
C GLU A 86 -4.42 -8.30 -6.51
N GLU A 87 -5.37 -7.65 -7.19
CA GLU A 87 -5.79 -6.28 -6.91
C GLU A 87 -6.28 -6.14 -5.46
N ALA A 88 -7.05 -7.12 -4.96
CA ALA A 88 -7.51 -7.15 -3.58
C ALA A 88 -6.35 -7.25 -2.58
N VAL A 89 -5.35 -8.10 -2.86
CA VAL A 89 -4.14 -8.21 -2.02
C VAL A 89 -3.37 -6.89 -2.00
N ASN A 90 -3.15 -6.27 -3.17
CA ASN A 90 -2.43 -5.01 -3.27
C ASN A 90 -3.17 -3.89 -2.53
N LEU A 91 -4.49 -3.78 -2.72
CA LEU A 91 -5.34 -2.83 -2.01
C LEU A 91 -5.27 -3.04 -0.49
N TYR A 92 -5.32 -4.28 -0.03
CA TYR A 92 -5.20 -4.62 1.38
C TYR A 92 -3.85 -4.18 1.97
N GLU A 93 -2.74 -4.36 1.24
CA GLU A 93 -1.42 -3.88 1.66
C GLU A 93 -1.37 -2.35 1.81
N TYR A 94 -1.94 -1.62 0.85
CA TYR A 94 -2.02 -0.15 0.92
C TYR A 94 -2.90 0.36 2.06
N ILE A 95 -4.00 -0.34 2.38
CA ILE A 95 -4.86 0.00 3.52
C ILE A 95 -4.08 -0.13 4.82
N ASN A 96 -3.36 -1.24 5.02
CA ASN A 96 -2.56 -1.45 6.22
C ASN A 96 -1.41 -0.44 6.34
N LYS A 97 -0.71 -0.16 5.24
CA LYS A 97 0.35 0.86 5.23
C LYS A 97 -0.24 2.26 5.47
N SER A 98 -1.46 2.53 5.02
CA SER A 98 -2.17 3.77 5.34
C SER A 98 -2.48 3.91 6.83
N PHE A 99 -2.94 2.85 7.50
CA PHE A 99 -3.12 2.88 8.95
C PHE A 99 -1.83 3.15 9.70
N GLN A 100 -0.72 2.54 9.27
CA GLN A 100 0.61 2.84 9.81
C GLN A 100 0.94 4.34 9.66
N TYR A 101 0.83 4.91 8.47
CA TYR A 101 1.14 6.33 8.25
C TYR A 101 0.20 7.30 8.96
N ILE A 102 -1.07 6.95 9.13
CA ILE A 102 -2.00 7.71 9.97
C ILE A 102 -1.51 7.71 11.43
N SER A 103 -1.11 6.55 11.96
CA SER A 103 -0.61 6.44 13.34
C SER A 103 0.72 7.17 13.56
N GLU A 104 1.54 7.28 12.52
CA GLU A 104 2.82 8.01 12.51
C GLU A 104 2.67 9.51 12.24
N GLY A 105 1.45 10.01 11.96
CA GLY A 105 1.20 11.42 11.62
C GLY A 105 1.69 11.84 10.23
N LYS A 106 1.93 10.89 9.32
CA LYS A 106 2.40 11.13 7.93
C LYS A 106 1.27 11.29 6.90
N SER A 107 0.03 11.03 7.29
CA SER A 107 -1.14 11.24 6.43
C SER A 107 -1.72 12.64 6.61
N LYS A 108 -2.30 13.20 5.53
CA LYS A 108 -3.11 14.42 5.60
C LYS A 108 -4.27 14.24 6.60
N GLU A 109 -4.66 15.32 7.27
CA GLU A 109 -5.80 15.35 8.21
C GLU A 109 -7.17 15.19 7.50
N ASP A 110 -7.38 14.09 6.78
CA ASP A 110 -8.73 13.65 6.41
C ASP A 110 -9.32 12.85 7.57
N LYS A 111 -10.11 13.52 8.41
CA LYS A 111 -10.78 12.92 9.58
C LYS A 111 -11.64 11.70 9.22
N PHE A 112 -12.08 11.56 7.97
CA PHE A 112 -12.94 10.47 7.53
C PHE A 112 -12.17 9.31 6.90
N LEU A 113 -10.90 9.52 6.51
CA LEU A 113 -10.09 8.50 5.86
C LEU A 113 -9.95 7.22 6.72
N PRO A 114 -9.67 7.26 8.04
CA PRO A 114 -9.61 6.04 8.85
C PRO A 114 -10.91 5.21 8.80
N GLY A 115 -12.07 5.87 8.87
CA GLY A 115 -13.38 5.21 8.79
C GLY A 115 -13.63 4.56 7.43
N LYS A 116 -13.24 5.25 6.34
CA LYS A 116 -13.33 4.69 4.98
C LYS A 116 -12.40 3.48 4.80
N LEU A 117 -11.17 3.57 5.27
CA LEU A 117 -10.21 2.46 5.23
C LEU A 117 -10.75 1.24 5.98
N LEU A 118 -11.33 1.42 7.18
CA LEU A 118 -11.96 0.35 7.94
C LEU A 118 -13.15 -0.28 7.21
N LYS A 119 -13.98 0.54 6.58
CA LYS A 119 -15.12 0.07 5.78
C LYS A 119 -14.67 -0.79 4.61
N ILE A 120 -13.71 -0.29 3.80
CA ILE A 120 -13.17 -1.04 2.65
C ILE A 120 -12.47 -2.32 3.12
N HIS A 121 -11.70 -2.25 4.22
CA HIS A 121 -11.10 -3.43 4.84
C HIS A 121 -12.14 -4.50 5.18
N SER A 122 -13.23 -4.12 5.85
CA SER A 122 -14.32 -5.05 6.19
C SER A 122 -14.92 -5.72 4.94
N LEU A 123 -15.21 -4.92 3.90
CA LEU A 123 -15.77 -5.42 2.64
C LEU A 123 -14.80 -6.38 1.91
N LEU A 124 -13.50 -6.10 1.92
CA LEU A 124 -12.49 -6.99 1.36
C LEU A 124 -12.50 -8.36 2.04
N ILE A 125 -12.56 -8.39 3.37
CA ILE A 125 -12.62 -9.65 4.12
C ILE A 125 -13.93 -10.39 3.87
N GLN A 126 -15.05 -9.68 3.73
CA GLN A 126 -16.34 -10.29 3.40
C GLN A 126 -16.32 -10.95 2.01
N LYS A 127 -15.75 -10.29 0.99
CA LYS A 127 -15.71 -10.80 -0.38
C LYS A 127 -14.64 -11.88 -0.59
N PHE A 128 -13.40 -11.63 -0.18
CA PHE A 128 -12.24 -12.47 -0.49
C PHE A 128 -11.86 -13.44 0.64
N GLY A 129 -12.55 -13.35 1.78
CA GLY A 129 -12.30 -14.17 2.94
C GLY A 129 -11.04 -13.77 3.72
N LYS A 130 -10.87 -14.40 4.89
CA LYS A 130 -9.72 -14.17 5.78
C LYS A 130 -8.38 -14.60 5.17
N SER A 131 -8.40 -15.47 4.15
CA SER A 131 -7.20 -15.89 3.42
C SER A 131 -6.51 -14.72 2.72
N LEU A 132 -7.23 -13.63 2.43
CA LEU A 132 -6.63 -12.37 1.93
C LEU A 132 -5.53 -11.85 2.86
N ILE A 133 -5.76 -11.90 4.17
CA ILE A 133 -4.81 -11.47 5.20
C ILE A 133 -3.54 -12.31 5.10
N LEU A 134 -3.70 -13.64 5.04
CA LEU A 134 -2.59 -14.59 4.91
C LEU A 134 -1.80 -14.35 3.63
N ARG A 135 -2.49 -14.17 2.49
CA ARG A 135 -1.83 -13.87 1.20
C ARG A 135 -1.01 -12.58 1.25
N SER A 136 -1.52 -11.55 1.93
CA SER A 136 -0.79 -10.29 2.10
C SER A 136 0.44 -10.41 2.99
N ILE A 137 0.33 -11.03 4.18
CA ILE A 137 1.47 -11.14 5.11
C ILE A 137 2.53 -12.15 4.65
N CYS A 138 2.12 -13.20 3.92
CA CYS A 138 3.03 -14.24 3.44
C CYS A 138 3.76 -13.85 2.14
N LYS A 139 3.46 -12.70 1.53
CA LYS A 139 4.20 -12.20 0.37
C LYS A 139 5.69 -12.13 0.72
N LYS A 140 6.53 -12.61 -0.22
CA LYS A 140 7.99 -12.54 -0.09
C LYS A 140 8.46 -11.10 0.03
N LYS A 141 7.72 -10.18 -0.60
CA LYS A 141 7.94 -8.74 -0.58
C LYS A 141 6.59 -8.06 -0.46
N ALA A 142 6.39 -7.32 0.63
CA ALA A 142 5.12 -6.71 1.01
C ALA A 142 5.36 -5.25 1.40
N LEU A 143 4.35 -4.40 1.25
CA LEU A 143 4.40 -3.03 1.81
C LEU A 143 4.30 -3.04 3.33
N ILE A 144 3.61 -4.05 3.87
CA ILE A 144 3.48 -4.29 5.30
C ILE A 144 4.81 -4.88 5.77
N GLN A 145 5.46 -4.22 6.73
CA GLN A 145 6.61 -4.81 7.40
C GLN A 145 6.15 -6.06 8.16
N LYS A 146 6.84 -7.18 7.94
CA LYS A 146 6.63 -8.36 8.78
C LYS A 146 7.00 -7.97 10.19
N ILE A 147 6.09 -8.21 11.13
CA ILE A 147 6.40 -8.12 12.55
C ILE A 147 7.26 -9.35 12.85
N ASP A 148 8.55 -9.28 12.52
CA ASP A 148 9.52 -10.28 12.91
C ASP A 148 9.73 -10.13 14.41
N ASN A 149 8.96 -10.91 15.16
CA ASN A 149 9.05 -11.13 16.59
C ASN A 149 8.80 -9.87 17.44
N PHE A 150 7.68 -9.87 18.17
CA PHE A 150 7.72 -9.34 19.53
C PHE A 150 8.99 -9.89 20.17
N LYS A 151 9.93 -9.03 20.56
CA LYS A 151 10.93 -9.42 21.54
C LYS A 151 10.12 -9.83 22.76
N VAL A 152 9.89 -11.12 22.94
CA VAL A 152 9.50 -11.66 24.23
C VAL A 152 10.60 -11.16 25.14
N SER A 153 10.26 -10.21 26.01
CA SER A 153 11.14 -9.71 27.05
C SER A 153 11.76 -10.94 27.69
N LYS A 154 13.07 -11.13 27.47
CA LYS A 154 13.82 -12.09 28.25
C LYS A 154 13.82 -11.52 29.67
N ASP A 155 13.18 -12.26 30.55
CA ASP A 155 13.41 -12.32 31.99
C ASP A 155 13.15 -11.02 32.77
N ILE A 156 11.93 -10.92 33.32
CA ILE A 156 11.61 -10.10 34.51
C ILE A 156 11.99 -10.88 35.81
N ASN A 157 12.61 -12.04 35.71
CA ASN A 157 13.07 -12.80 36.88
C ASN A 157 14.59 -12.93 36.89
N GLN A 158 15.27 -11.84 37.28
CA GLN A 158 16.52 -11.95 38.03
C GLN A 158 16.26 -11.31 39.39
N GLN A 159 15.78 -12.16 40.31
CA GLN A 159 16.00 -12.00 41.74
C GLN A 159 17.39 -12.53 42.07
#